data_AF-A0A165Q3T3-F1
#
_entry.id   AF-A0A165Q3T3-F1
#
_cell.length_a   1.000
_cell.length_b   1.000
_cell.length_c   1.000
_cell.angle_alpha   90.00
_cell.angle_beta   90.00
_cell.angle_gamma   90.00
#
_symmetry.space_group_name_H-M   'P 1'
#
loop_
_entity.id
_entity.type
_entity.pdbx_description
1 polymer ?
#
loop_
_entity_poly.entity_id
_entity_poly.type
_entity_poly.pdbx_seq_one_letter_code
_entity_poly.pdbx_strand_id
1 'polypeptide(L)'
;LDDTNYHAWSYRMEMRLTKMDLWEIVSSEEEAPQSSPNHPTMKKFRKRQRAARAEIVLCVTESQHVHTKLDDPHEIWENLRLVHAPRGLGTRMTLRRQLYKMAYSEFLGMSAWVTSVQETVRRITDL
;
A
#
# COMPACT_ATOMS: atom_id res chain seq x y z
N LEU A 1 -7.28 3.62 3.09
CA LEU A 1 -6.46 4.32 2.07
C LEU A 1 -7.18 5.61 1.69
N ASP A 2 -6.48 6.75 1.76
CA ASP A 2 -6.90 8.05 1.22
C ASP A 2 -5.82 8.57 0.25
N ASP A 3 -6.06 9.73 -0.37
CA ASP A 3 -5.16 10.30 -1.41
C ASP A 3 -3.76 10.68 -0.91
N THR A 4 -3.50 10.65 0.40
CA THR A 4 -2.25 11.13 1.00
C THR A 4 -1.52 10.09 1.84
N ASN A 5 -2.19 9.01 2.22
CA ASN A 5 -1.69 8.06 3.21
C ASN A 5 -1.18 6.74 2.63
N TYR A 6 -0.97 6.66 1.31
CA TYR A 6 -0.60 5.42 0.62
C TYR A 6 0.56 4.68 1.29
N HIS A 7 1.68 5.34 1.60
CA HIS A 7 2.84 4.67 2.23
C HIS A 7 2.53 4.06 3.61
N ALA A 8 1.80 4.79 4.45
CA ALA A 8 1.44 4.29 5.78
C ALA A 8 0.39 3.17 5.68
N TRP A 9 -0.53 3.28 4.73
CA TRP A 9 -1.53 2.26 4.45
C TRP A 9 -0.90 0.99 3.88
N SER A 10 -0.01 1.11 2.88
CA SER A 10 0.63 -0.02 2.21
C SER A 10 1.46 -0.83 3.20
N TYR A 11 2.25 -0.16 4.05
CA TYR A 11 3.02 -0.83 5.10
C TYR A 11 2.12 -1.59 6.09
N ARG A 12 1.04 -0.96 6.57
CA ARG A 12 0.10 -1.61 7.49
C ARG A 12 -0.63 -2.79 6.84
N MET A 13 -0.98 -2.65 5.57
CA MET A 13 -1.68 -3.69 4.81
C MET A 13 -0.76 -4.88 4.52
N GLU A 14 0.49 -4.62 4.13
CA GLU A 14 1.51 -5.65 3.98
C GLU A 14 1.65 -6.47 5.27
N MET A 15 1.85 -5.82 6.42
CA MET A 15 1.95 -6.52 7.71
C MET A 15 0.69 -7.32 8.07
N ARG A 16 -0.49 -6.83 7.70
CA ARG A 16 -1.77 -7.54 7.89
C ARG A 16 -1.84 -8.80 7.02
N LEU A 17 -1.51 -8.68 5.74
CA LEU A 17 -1.51 -9.80 4.80
C LEU A 17 -0.44 -10.83 5.18
N THR A 18 0.74 -10.40 5.61
CA THR A 18 1.80 -11.30 6.12
C THR A 18 1.33 -12.06 7.36
N LYS A 19 0.68 -11.39 8.32
CA LYS A 19 0.10 -12.06 9.50
C LYS A 19 -0.94 -13.13 9.13
N MET A 20 -1.65 -12.95 8.02
CA MET A 20 -2.67 -13.87 7.54
C MET A 20 -2.13 -14.91 6.56
N ASP A 21 -0.83 -14.91 6.28
CA ASP A 21 -0.19 -15.77 5.28
C ASP A 21 -0.81 -15.58 3.88
N LEU A 22 -1.05 -14.33 3.50
CA LEU A 22 -1.69 -13.92 2.25
C LEU A 22 -0.81 -13.02 1.38
N TRP A 23 0.31 -12.52 1.90
CA TRP A 23 1.16 -11.55 1.20
C TRP A 23 1.77 -12.12 -0.08
N GLU A 24 2.22 -13.37 -0.08
CA GLU A 24 2.86 -14.04 -1.21
C GLU A 24 2.01 -14.04 -2.49
N ILE A 25 0.68 -14.03 -2.34
CA ILE A 25 -0.27 -13.97 -3.45
C ILE A 25 -0.36 -12.55 -4.02
N VAL A 26 -0.25 -11.55 -3.15
CA VAL A 26 -0.35 -10.13 -3.50
C VAL A 26 0.98 -9.61 -4.04
N SER A 27 2.12 -10.14 -3.58
CA SER A 27 3.46 -9.84 -4.10
C SER A 27 3.80 -10.61 -5.38
N SER A 28 2.90 -11.49 -5.86
CA SER A 28 3.12 -12.41 -6.99
C SER A 28 4.29 -13.38 -6.81
N GLU A 29 4.69 -13.65 -5.56
CA GLU A 29 5.71 -14.67 -5.23
C GLU A 29 5.13 -16.09 -5.34
N GLU A 30 3.82 -16.27 -5.14
CA GLU A 30 3.12 -17.53 -5.36
C GLU A 30 2.46 -17.55 -6.75
N GLU A 31 3.12 -18.20 -7.72
CA GLU A 31 2.53 -18.42 -9.04
C GLU A 31 1.32 -19.36 -8.97
N ALA A 32 0.33 -19.10 -9.82
CA ALA A 32 -0.85 -19.94 -9.91
C ALA A 32 -0.44 -21.41 -10.20
N PRO A 33 -0.89 -22.38 -9.38
CA PRO A 33 -0.49 -23.77 -9.56
C PRO A 33 -0.92 -24.27 -10.95
N GLN A 34 0.00 -24.93 -11.68
CA GLN A 34 -0.24 -25.57 -12.99
C GLN A 34 -1.09 -26.85 -12.86
N SER A 35 -2.13 -26.82 -12.02
CA SER A 35 -3.01 -27.93 -11.71
C SER A 35 -4.39 -27.71 -12.31
N SER A 36 -5.12 -28.81 -12.54
CA SER A 36 -6.53 -28.76 -12.95
C SER A 36 -7.36 -27.83 -12.05
N PRO A 37 -8.38 -27.12 -12.59
CA PRO A 37 -9.25 -26.22 -11.83
C PRO A 37 -9.87 -26.84 -10.56
N ASN A 38 -10.09 -28.16 -10.58
CA ASN A 38 -10.69 -28.90 -9.47
C ASN A 38 -9.68 -29.48 -8.48
N HIS A 39 -8.38 -29.35 -8.76
CA HIS A 39 -7.33 -29.84 -7.88
C HIS A 39 -7.38 -29.12 -6.52
N PRO A 40 -7.20 -29.82 -5.39
CA PRO A 40 -7.27 -29.22 -4.06
C PRO A 40 -6.33 -28.01 -3.89
N THR A 41 -5.15 -28.03 -4.52
CA THR A 41 -4.19 -26.91 -4.50
C THR A 41 -4.75 -25.66 -5.18
N MET A 42 -5.41 -25.80 -6.34
CA MET A 42 -6.04 -24.68 -7.05
C MET A 42 -7.21 -24.09 -6.25
N LYS A 43 -8.01 -24.95 -5.58
CA LYS A 43 -9.09 -24.49 -4.69
C LYS A 43 -8.56 -23.71 -3.48
N LYS A 44 -7.46 -24.16 -2.88
CA LYS A 44 -6.79 -23.47 -1.77
C LYS A 44 -6.25 -22.10 -2.22
N PHE A 45 -5.56 -22.05 -3.36
CA PHE A 45 -5.04 -20.82 -3.95
C PHE A 45 -6.16 -19.78 -4.18
N ARG A 46 -7.25 -20.18 -4.88
CA ARG A 46 -8.41 -19.30 -5.11
C ARG A 46 -9.06 -18.81 -3.81
N LYS A 47 -9.09 -19.64 -2.76
CA LYS A 47 -9.62 -19.23 -1.46
C LYS A 47 -8.74 -18.16 -0.82
N ARG A 48 -7.41 -18.32 -0.85
CA ARG A 48 -6.46 -17.32 -0.36
C ARG A 48 -6.53 -16.03 -1.18
N GLN A 49 -6.62 -16.10 -2.52
CA GLN A 49 -6.83 -14.93 -3.40
C GLN A 49 -8.07 -14.12 -3.00
N ARG A 50 -9.22 -14.78 -2.79
CA ARG A 50 -10.45 -14.10 -2.37
C ARG A 50 -10.32 -13.48 -0.99
N ALA A 51 -9.61 -14.13 -0.06
CA ALA A 51 -9.37 -13.61 1.27
C ALA A 51 -8.47 -12.36 1.22
N ALA A 52 -7.37 -12.41 0.47
CA ALA A 52 -6.49 -11.27 0.24
C ALA A 52 -7.24 -10.08 -0.37
N ARG A 53 -8.04 -10.35 -1.41
CA ARG A 53 -8.89 -9.33 -2.03
C ARG A 53 -9.86 -8.71 -1.04
N ALA A 54 -10.56 -9.52 -0.25
CA ALA A 54 -11.51 -9.02 0.74
C ALA A 54 -10.82 -8.11 1.77
N GLU A 55 -9.67 -8.51 2.31
CA GLU A 55 -8.92 -7.68 3.28
C GLU A 55 -8.47 -6.35 2.67
N ILE A 56 -7.96 -6.35 1.43
CA ILE A 56 -7.57 -5.13 0.72
C ILE A 56 -8.78 -4.20 0.57
N VAL A 57 -9.90 -4.71 0.04
CA VAL A 57 -11.13 -3.91 -0.16
C VAL A 57 -11.67 -3.35 1.15
N LEU A 58 -11.67 -4.13 2.23
CA LEU A 58 -12.19 -3.72 3.54
C LEU A 58 -11.37 -2.62 4.21
N CYS A 59 -10.08 -2.49 3.89
CA CYS A 59 -9.22 -1.45 4.45
C CYS A 59 -9.06 -0.24 3.53
N VAL A 60 -9.81 -0.19 2.43
CA VAL A 60 -9.89 0.93 1.50
C VAL A 60 -11.20 1.69 1.75
N THR A 61 -11.13 3.01 1.74
CA THR A 61 -12.30 3.88 1.93
C THR A 61 -13.24 3.74 0.74
N GLU A 62 -14.56 3.84 0.95
CA GLU A 62 -15.58 3.65 -0.09
C GLU A 62 -15.34 4.51 -1.35
N SER A 63 -14.82 5.74 -1.18
CA SER A 63 -14.46 6.63 -2.29
C SER A 63 -13.43 6.04 -3.26
N GLN A 64 -12.62 5.10 -2.80
CA GLN A 64 -11.53 4.48 -3.57
C GLN A 64 -11.90 3.06 -4.07
N HIS A 65 -13.10 2.56 -3.78
CA HIS A 65 -13.58 1.24 -4.25
C HIS A 65 -13.70 1.15 -5.78
N VAL A 66 -13.71 2.28 -6.48
CA VAL A 66 -13.66 2.30 -7.95
C VAL A 66 -12.38 1.63 -8.49
N HIS A 67 -11.29 1.67 -7.72
CA HIS A 67 -9.98 1.10 -8.10
C HIS A 67 -9.81 -0.38 -7.71
N THR A 68 -10.77 -0.97 -6.98
CA THR A 68 -10.66 -2.33 -6.40
C THR A 68 -11.58 -3.37 -7.03
N LYS A 69 -12.21 -3.06 -8.18
CA LYS A 69 -13.18 -3.93 -8.85
C LYS A 69 -12.59 -5.14 -9.58
N LEU A 70 -11.27 -5.27 -9.63
CA LEU A 70 -10.58 -6.39 -10.27
C LEU A 70 -10.73 -7.68 -9.44
N ASP A 71 -10.49 -8.84 -10.05
CA ASP A 71 -10.60 -10.14 -9.39
C ASP A 71 -9.29 -10.59 -8.75
N ASP A 72 -8.16 -10.22 -9.35
CA ASP A 72 -6.83 -10.57 -8.84
C ASP A 72 -6.36 -9.56 -7.79
N PRO A 73 -6.12 -9.97 -6.53
CA PRO A 73 -5.61 -9.07 -5.50
C PRO A 73 -4.27 -8.42 -5.84
N HIS A 74 -3.40 -9.06 -6.63
CA HIS A 74 -2.16 -8.43 -7.10
C HIS A 74 -2.44 -7.24 -8.02
N GLU A 75 -3.34 -7.39 -8.99
CA GLU A 75 -3.72 -6.28 -9.88
C GLU A 75 -4.40 -5.13 -9.12
N ILE A 76 -5.23 -5.44 -8.12
CA ILE A 76 -5.81 -4.41 -7.25
C ILE A 76 -4.70 -3.64 -6.53
N TRP A 77 -3.73 -4.35 -5.94
CA TRP A 77 -2.61 -3.74 -5.23
C TRP A 77 -1.81 -2.80 -6.13
N GLU A 78 -1.43 -3.26 -7.33
CA GLU A 78 -0.68 -2.44 -8.28
C GLU A 78 -1.51 -1.26 -8.81
N ASN A 79 -2.83 -1.40 -8.99
CA ASN A 79 -3.68 -0.28 -9.37
C ASN A 79 -3.73 0.78 -8.26
N LEU A 80 -3.89 0.37 -6.99
CA LEU A 80 -3.84 1.30 -5.86
C LEU A 80 -2.47 1.98 -5.75
N ARG A 81 -1.39 1.24 -6.03
CA ARG A 81 -0.02 1.79 -6.12
C ARG A 81 0.12 2.78 -7.27
N LEU A 82 -0.49 2.51 -8.42
CA LEU A 82 -0.42 3.39 -9.58
C LEU A 82 -1.13 4.72 -9.32
N VAL A 83 -2.29 4.68 -8.67
CA VAL A 83 -3.13 5.85 -8.42
C VAL A 83 -2.64 6.68 -7.23
N HIS A 84 -2.25 6.03 -6.13
CA HIS A 84 -1.97 6.72 -4.87
C HIS A 84 -0.51 6.74 -4.44
N ALA A 85 0.37 5.91 -5.04
CA ALA A 85 1.78 6.10 -4.78
C ALA A 85 2.19 7.44 -5.42
N PRO A 86 2.84 8.33 -4.67
CA PRO A 86 3.41 9.51 -5.26
C PRO A 86 4.36 9.05 -6.39
N ARG A 87 4.23 9.64 -7.58
CA ARG A 87 5.08 9.34 -8.73
C ARG A 87 5.61 10.63 -9.34
N GLY A 88 6.89 10.59 -9.74
CA GLY A 88 7.50 11.59 -10.62
C GLY A 88 8.13 12.82 -9.93
N LEU A 89 8.79 13.62 -10.78
CA LEU A 89 9.55 14.81 -10.38
C LEU A 89 8.68 15.87 -9.70
N GLY A 90 7.42 16.03 -10.11
CA GLY A 90 6.48 17.01 -9.51
C GLY A 90 6.22 16.74 -8.04
N THR A 91 5.97 15.48 -7.68
CA THR A 91 5.73 15.08 -6.29
C THR A 91 6.99 15.21 -5.44
N ARG A 92 8.15 14.85 -6.00
CA ARG A 92 9.46 15.09 -5.37
C ARG A 92 9.71 16.59 -5.13
N MET A 93 9.36 17.46 -6.06
CA MET A 93 9.53 18.92 -5.91
C MET A 93 8.56 19.51 -4.90
N THR A 94 7.31 19.05 -4.86
CA THR A 94 6.33 19.46 -3.84
C THR A 94 6.79 19.05 -2.44
N LEU A 95 7.26 17.82 -2.26
CA LEU A 95 7.79 17.34 -0.98
C LEU A 95 9.08 18.07 -0.57
N ARG A 96 9.99 18.35 -1.51
CA ARG A 96 11.16 19.18 -1.23
C ARG A 96 10.75 20.59 -0.81
N ARG A 97 9.80 21.21 -1.51
CA ARG A 97 9.27 22.52 -1.14
C ARG A 97 8.60 22.50 0.23
N GLN A 98 7.90 21.41 0.59
CA GLN A 98 7.32 21.23 1.91
C GLN A 98 8.42 21.13 2.98
N LEU A 99 9.46 20.31 2.75
CA LEU A 99 10.62 20.18 3.64
C LEU A 99 11.30 21.53 3.89
N TYR A 100 11.54 22.32 2.85
CA TYR A 100 12.14 23.66 3.00
C TYR A 100 11.23 24.67 3.73
N LYS A 101 9.92 24.43 3.75
CA LYS A 101 8.94 25.26 4.47
C LYS A 101 8.65 24.75 5.88
N MET A 102 9.17 23.59 6.27
CA MET A 102 9.03 23.07 7.62
C MET A 102 9.79 24.00 8.57
N ALA A 103 9.08 24.66 9.47
CA ALA A 103 9.65 25.43 10.57
C ALA A 103 9.38 24.74 11.91
N TYR A 104 10.38 24.74 12.80
CA TYR A 104 10.21 24.26 14.16
C TYR A 104 9.14 25.10 14.85
N SER A 105 8.22 24.42 15.53
CA SER A 105 7.19 25.05 16.35
C SER A 105 7.49 24.74 17.80
N GLU A 106 7.55 25.76 18.66
CA GLU A 106 7.79 25.60 20.11
C GLU A 106 6.71 24.77 20.80
N PHE A 107 5.55 24.60 20.15
CA PHE A 107 4.46 23.73 20.61
C PHE A 107 4.69 22.25 20.33
N LEU A 108 5.71 21.89 19.54
CA LEU A 108 6.09 20.51 19.26
C LEU A 108 7.35 20.16 20.05
N GLY A 109 7.30 19.06 20.80
CA GLY A 109 8.51 18.48 21.38
C GLY A 109 9.55 18.16 20.29
N MET A 110 10.82 18.41 20.58
CA MET A 110 11.92 18.25 19.63
C MET A 110 11.98 16.85 18.99
N SER A 111 11.58 15.80 19.72
CA SER A 111 11.46 14.44 19.18
C SER A 111 10.36 14.33 18.11
N ALA A 112 9.17 14.89 18.35
CA ALA A 112 8.07 14.90 17.39
C ALA A 112 8.42 15.70 16.14
N TRP A 113 9.15 16.81 16.30
CA TRP A 113 9.71 17.58 15.20
C TRP A 113 10.67 16.76 14.34
N VAL A 114 11.66 16.11 14.96
CA VAL A 114 12.64 15.27 14.26
C VAL A 114 11.95 14.13 13.50
N THR A 115 10.95 13.47 14.11
CA THR A 115 10.16 12.42 13.44
C THR A 115 9.46 12.95 12.19
N SER A 116 8.81 14.12 12.27
CA SER A 116 8.12 14.74 11.13
C SER A 116 9.07 15.09 9.97
N VAL A 117 10.26 15.61 10.30
CA VAL A 117 11.31 15.89 9.30
C VAL A 117 11.80 14.59 8.65
N GLN A 118 12.08 13.56 9.46
CA GLN A 118 12.54 12.26 8.96
C GLN A 118 11.50 11.56 8.08
N GLU A 119 10.22 11.64 8.43
CA GLU A 119 9.13 11.12 7.60
C GLU A 119 9.05 11.83 6.25
N THR A 120 9.19 13.16 6.24
CA THR A 120 9.19 13.95 5.00
C THR A 120 10.39 13.62 4.12
N VAL A 121 11.58 13.43 4.71
CA VAL A 121 12.79 13.02 3.99
C VAL A 121 12.64 11.61 3.41
N ARG A 122 12.14 10.63 4.18
CA ARG A 122 11.89 9.27 3.66
C ARG A 122 10.99 9.29 2.43
N ARG A 123 9.89 10.05 2.47
CA ARG A 123 8.99 10.20 1.31
C ARG A 123 9.67 10.79 0.07
N ILE A 124 10.69 11.62 0.21
CA ILE A 124 11.46 12.16 -0.92
C ILE A 124 12.40 11.10 -1.50
N THR A 125 12.99 10.26 -0.64
CA THR A 125 13.95 9.22 -1.03
C THR A 125 13.29 7.99 -1.62
N ASP A 126 12.09 7.63 -1.14
CA ASP A 126 11.32 6.46 -1.57
C ASP A 126 10.56 6.69 -2.89
N LEU A 127 10.55 7.93 -3.39
CA LEU A 127 10.06 8.33 -4.72
C LEU A 127 11.09 8.09 -5.79
#